data_AF-A0A943RNK4-F1
#
_entry.id   AF-A0A943RNK4-F1
#
_cell.length_a   1.000
_cell.length_b   1.000
_cell.length_c   1.000
_cell.angle_alpha   90.00
_cell.angle_beta   90.00
_cell.angle_gamma   90.00
#
_symmetry.space_group_name_H-M   'P 1'
#
loop_
_entity.id
_entity.type
_entity.pdbx_description
1 polymer ?
#
loop_
_entity_poly.entity_id
_entity_poly.type
_entity_poly.pdbx_seq_one_letter_code
_entity_poly.pdbx_strand_id
1 'polypeptide(L)'
;MNEERVPVRQWQALYRTGAFYTSEYSAMEKAGWYNWNCSSESLAERLKNLANVVMGVTHPFILDHYFILCRNLSSRFDKLYDEVGFVPLVEEEQRKCFWITLDDPYHRKKWSLFTGRYGDDAPEFDCGDIQTLLQYINRIASELEQDLMVPFVQEKRAAARYAHRFRGEPGEVRIYRNGEHQYSYRSKLDGQEHTIIVTADLKDTPPSFILGQVERYGELYVFGAELSIPEKTPVRPKTVQRGGRER
;
A
#
# COMPACT_ATOMS: atom_id res chain seq x y z
N MET A 1 -0.62 -28.95 16.45
CA MET A 1 0.26 -29.72 15.54
C MET A 1 1.20 -28.72 14.91
N ASN A 2 2.51 -28.85 15.11
CA ASN A 2 3.49 -28.05 14.37
C ASN A 2 3.52 -28.61 12.95
N GLU A 3 2.67 -28.08 12.08
CA GLU A 3 2.86 -28.27 10.65
C GLU A 3 4.21 -27.66 10.28
N GLU A 4 5.04 -28.48 9.64
CA GLU A 4 6.38 -28.11 9.20
C GLU A 4 6.26 -26.98 8.17
N ARG A 5 6.45 -25.74 8.63
CA ARG A 5 6.41 -24.54 7.78
C ARG A 5 7.47 -24.68 6.69
N VAL A 6 7.02 -24.81 5.44
CA VAL A 6 7.92 -25.04 4.30
C VAL A 6 8.57 -23.72 3.89
N PRO A 7 9.90 -23.60 3.90
CA PRO A 7 10.58 -22.39 3.43
C PRO A 7 10.25 -22.10 1.97
N VAL A 8 10.20 -20.82 1.58
CA VAL A 8 9.85 -20.39 0.22
C VAL A 8 10.70 -21.10 -0.84
N ARG A 9 12.01 -21.31 -0.60
CA ARG A 9 12.88 -22.06 -1.52
C ARG A 9 12.36 -23.48 -1.80
N GLN A 10 11.99 -24.19 -0.74
CA GLN A 10 11.46 -25.55 -0.85
C GLN A 10 10.06 -25.54 -1.45
N TRP A 11 9.23 -24.56 -1.09
CA TRP A 11 7.92 -24.36 -1.70
C TRP A 11 8.03 -24.17 -3.22
N GLN A 12 8.99 -23.36 -3.69
CA GLN A 12 9.24 -23.17 -5.12
C GLN A 12 9.66 -24.48 -5.80
N ALA A 13 10.46 -25.32 -5.14
CA ALA A 13 10.83 -26.63 -5.67
C ALA A 13 9.60 -27.55 -5.81
N LEU A 14 8.74 -27.61 -4.80
CA LEU A 14 7.49 -28.38 -4.82
C LEU A 14 6.52 -27.90 -5.90
N TYR A 15 6.38 -26.59 -6.08
CA TYR A 15 5.54 -26.03 -7.14
C TYR A 15 6.05 -26.43 -8.54
N ARG A 16 7.38 -26.37 -8.77
CA ARG A 16 8.00 -26.80 -10.05
C ARG A 16 7.75 -28.27 -10.37
N THR A 17 7.67 -29.15 -9.37
CA THR A 17 7.36 -30.57 -9.57
C THR A 17 5.86 -30.86 -9.73
N GLY A 18 5.01 -29.83 -9.70
CA GLY A 18 3.55 -29.96 -9.82
C GLY A 18 2.86 -30.50 -8.57
N ALA A 19 3.49 -30.39 -7.38
CA ALA A 19 2.94 -30.92 -6.13
C ALA A 19 1.57 -30.30 -5.76
N PHE A 20 1.28 -29.11 -6.29
CA PHE A 20 0.05 -28.36 -6.01
C PHE A 20 -0.92 -28.33 -7.21
N TYR A 21 -0.75 -29.20 -8.22
CA TYR A 21 -1.68 -29.32 -9.35
C TYR A 21 -2.80 -30.32 -9.03
N THR A 22 -3.52 -30.06 -7.95
CA THR A 22 -4.58 -30.94 -7.44
C THR A 22 -5.62 -30.13 -6.67
N SER A 23 -6.82 -30.68 -6.52
CA SER A 23 -7.90 -30.14 -5.67
C SER A 23 -7.89 -30.73 -4.26
N GLU A 24 -6.93 -31.61 -3.94
CA GLU A 24 -6.81 -32.25 -2.62
C GLU A 24 -6.56 -31.22 -1.52
N TYR A 25 -7.40 -31.27 -0.47
CA TYR A 25 -7.34 -30.32 0.66
C TYR A 25 -5.95 -30.27 1.30
N SER A 26 -5.38 -31.44 1.61
CA SER A 26 -4.07 -31.54 2.26
C SER A 26 -2.92 -30.97 1.40
N ALA A 27 -3.05 -31.01 0.07
CA ALA A 27 -2.08 -30.42 -0.83
C ALA A 27 -2.24 -28.90 -0.89
N MET A 28 -3.47 -28.38 -0.80
CA MET A 28 -3.73 -26.94 -0.76
C MET A 28 -3.30 -26.30 0.57
N GLU A 29 -3.47 -26.99 1.69
CA GLU A 29 -2.94 -26.59 2.99
C GLU A 29 -1.41 -26.48 2.94
N LYS A 30 -0.73 -27.51 2.40
CA LYS A 30 0.72 -27.47 2.15
C LYS A 30 1.15 -26.40 1.14
N ALA A 31 0.28 -26.05 0.20
CA ALA A 31 0.53 -24.96 -0.73
C ALA A 31 0.43 -23.57 -0.07
N GLY A 32 -0.03 -23.50 1.18
CA GLY A 32 -0.16 -22.29 1.98
C GLY A 32 -1.58 -21.80 2.19
N TRP A 33 -2.60 -22.44 1.58
CA TRP A 33 -3.99 -22.02 1.77
C TRP A 33 -4.47 -22.33 3.18
N TYR A 34 -4.93 -21.30 3.89
CA TYR A 34 -5.49 -21.47 5.25
C TYR A 34 -6.86 -20.82 5.46
N ASN A 35 -7.30 -19.98 4.51
CA ASN A 35 -8.63 -19.38 4.52
C ASN A 35 -9.07 -19.06 3.08
N TRP A 36 -10.30 -19.41 2.72
CA TRP A 36 -10.83 -19.11 1.39
C TRP A 36 -12.35 -18.95 1.39
N ASN A 37 -12.84 -18.03 0.55
CA ASN A 37 -14.25 -17.83 0.25
C ASN A 37 -14.72 -18.50 -1.05
N CYS A 38 -13.79 -18.95 -1.90
CA CYS A 38 -14.09 -19.65 -3.15
C CYS A 38 -14.34 -21.15 -2.95
N SER A 39 -14.72 -21.86 -4.02
CA SER A 39 -14.73 -23.33 -4.03
C SER A 39 -13.31 -23.88 -3.93
N SER A 40 -13.14 -25.01 -3.23
CA SER A 40 -11.85 -25.72 -3.12
C SER A 40 -11.29 -26.14 -4.49
N GLU A 41 -12.16 -26.44 -5.45
CA GLU A 41 -11.78 -26.80 -6.82
C GLU A 41 -11.07 -25.65 -7.56
N SER A 42 -11.33 -24.40 -7.15
CA SER A 42 -10.71 -23.20 -7.75
C SER A 42 -9.36 -22.84 -7.14
N LEU A 43 -8.96 -23.45 -6.03
CA LEU A 43 -7.74 -23.06 -5.30
C LEU A 43 -6.47 -23.28 -6.12
N ALA A 44 -6.38 -24.39 -6.85
CA ALA A 44 -5.21 -24.67 -7.69
C ALA A 44 -5.05 -23.65 -8.83
N GLU A 45 -6.15 -23.17 -9.41
CA GLU A 45 -6.12 -22.15 -10.45
C GLU A 45 -5.73 -20.78 -9.88
N ARG A 46 -6.34 -20.39 -8.76
CA ARG A 46 -5.98 -19.15 -8.05
C ARG A 46 -4.54 -19.15 -7.58
N LEU A 47 -4.05 -20.29 -7.12
CA LEU A 47 -2.66 -20.46 -6.70
C LEU A 47 -1.70 -20.14 -7.84
N LYS A 48 -2.02 -20.44 -9.10
CA LYS A 48 -1.15 -20.09 -10.24
C LYS A 48 -0.87 -18.59 -10.31
N ASN A 49 -1.86 -17.75 -9.99
CA ASN A 49 -1.70 -16.31 -10.02
C ASN A 49 -0.76 -15.82 -8.90
N LEU A 50 -0.93 -16.33 -7.68
CA LEU A 50 -0.06 -16.01 -6.54
C LEU A 50 1.34 -16.63 -6.70
N ALA A 51 1.42 -17.84 -7.27
CA ALA A 51 2.66 -18.55 -7.52
C ALA A 51 3.59 -17.76 -8.43
N ASN A 52 3.08 -16.98 -9.39
CA ASN A 52 3.93 -16.11 -10.21
C ASN A 52 4.75 -15.12 -9.36
N VAL A 53 4.18 -14.62 -8.26
CA VAL A 53 4.89 -13.76 -7.30
C VAL A 53 5.89 -14.58 -6.51
N VAL A 54 5.45 -15.69 -5.90
CA VAL A 54 6.30 -16.53 -5.04
C VAL A 54 7.50 -17.09 -5.82
N MET A 55 7.30 -17.52 -7.06
CA MET A 55 8.34 -18.02 -7.96
C MET A 55 9.29 -16.94 -8.46
N GLY A 56 8.85 -15.69 -8.50
CA GLY A 56 9.64 -14.54 -8.93
C GLY A 56 10.54 -13.96 -7.84
N VAL A 57 10.31 -14.32 -6.57
CA VAL A 57 11.20 -13.96 -5.46
C VAL A 57 12.52 -14.74 -5.61
N THR A 58 13.63 -14.01 -5.56
CA THR A 58 14.98 -14.59 -5.73
C THR A 58 15.92 -14.26 -4.58
N HIS A 59 15.58 -13.29 -3.72
CA HIS A 59 16.44 -12.88 -2.62
C HIS A 59 16.61 -14.00 -1.57
N PRO A 60 17.84 -14.44 -1.24
CA PRO A 60 18.09 -15.56 -0.32
C PRO A 60 17.43 -15.41 1.05
N PHE A 61 17.47 -14.21 1.63
CA PHE A 61 16.80 -13.93 2.91
C PHE A 61 15.32 -14.34 2.91
N ILE A 62 14.55 -13.98 1.88
CA ILE A 62 13.15 -14.39 1.78
C ILE A 62 13.03 -15.88 1.47
N LEU A 63 13.88 -16.41 0.58
CA LEU A 63 13.84 -17.81 0.17
C LEU A 63 14.04 -18.78 1.35
N ASP A 64 14.92 -18.44 2.28
CA ASP A 64 15.38 -19.34 3.33
C ASP A 64 14.76 -19.07 4.71
N HIS A 65 14.28 -17.86 4.96
CA HIS A 65 13.78 -17.45 6.28
C HIS A 65 12.27 -17.24 6.34
N TYR A 66 11.55 -17.41 5.23
CA TYR A 66 10.11 -17.19 5.16
C TYR A 66 9.38 -18.43 4.66
N PHE A 67 8.12 -18.56 5.05
CA PHE A 67 7.11 -19.42 4.43
C PHE A 67 5.96 -18.56 3.90
N ILE A 68 5.06 -19.16 3.11
CA ILE A 68 3.91 -18.44 2.56
C ILE A 68 2.60 -18.84 3.21
N LEU A 69 1.67 -17.89 3.25
CA LEU A 69 0.27 -18.11 3.61
C LEU A 69 -0.62 -17.48 2.55
N CYS A 70 -1.57 -18.23 2.02
CA CYS A 70 -2.49 -17.82 0.97
C CYS A 70 -3.91 -17.67 1.52
N ARG A 71 -4.59 -16.60 1.13
CA ARG A 71 -6.01 -16.38 1.38
C ARG A 71 -6.77 -16.05 0.12
N ASN A 72 -8.02 -16.49 0.06
CA ASN A 72 -9.00 -15.98 -0.89
C ASN A 72 -10.08 -15.26 -0.08
N LEU A 73 -10.24 -13.98 -0.33
CA LEU A 73 -11.06 -13.09 0.47
C LEU A 73 -12.24 -12.58 -0.36
N SER A 74 -13.36 -12.32 0.31
CA SER A 74 -14.50 -11.61 -0.28
C SER A 74 -14.54 -10.16 0.16
N SER A 75 -14.78 -9.27 -0.80
CA SER A 75 -15.13 -7.88 -0.52
C SER A 75 -16.63 -7.73 -0.25
N ARG A 76 -17.01 -6.56 0.27
CA ARG A 76 -18.43 -6.15 0.41
C ARG A 76 -19.18 -5.97 -0.92
N PHE A 77 -18.49 -6.12 -2.04
CA PHE A 77 -19.02 -5.95 -3.40
C PHE A 77 -19.15 -7.29 -4.12
N ASP A 78 -19.15 -8.40 -3.37
CA ASP A 78 -19.17 -9.78 -3.87
C ASP A 78 -18.05 -10.11 -4.87
N LYS A 79 -16.97 -9.33 -4.83
CA LYS A 79 -15.73 -9.62 -5.57
C LYS A 79 -14.78 -10.40 -4.69
N LEU A 80 -14.32 -11.53 -5.21
CA LEU A 80 -13.25 -12.32 -4.64
C LEU A 80 -11.90 -11.78 -5.09
N TYR A 81 -10.95 -11.74 -4.17
CA TYR A 81 -9.55 -11.35 -4.42
C TYR A 81 -8.62 -12.29 -3.67
N ASP A 82 -7.39 -12.40 -4.14
CA ASP A 82 -6.40 -13.33 -3.59
C ASP A 82 -5.33 -12.57 -2.84
N GLU A 83 -4.72 -13.21 -1.85
CA GLU A 83 -3.64 -12.62 -1.06
C GLU A 83 -2.59 -13.68 -0.74
N VAL A 84 -1.32 -13.27 -0.77
CA VAL A 84 -0.20 -14.06 -0.30
C VAL A 84 0.62 -13.27 0.72
N GLY A 85 0.79 -13.86 1.90
CA GLY A 85 1.68 -13.38 2.95
C GLY A 85 3.00 -14.11 2.91
N PHE A 86 4.09 -13.38 3.06
CA PHE A 86 5.41 -13.91 3.36
C PHE A 86 5.64 -13.70 4.86
N VAL A 87 5.67 -14.81 5.58
CA VAL A 87 5.79 -14.81 7.05
C VAL A 87 7.14 -15.40 7.45
N PRO A 88 7.91 -14.72 8.31
CA PRO A 88 9.15 -15.27 8.84
C PRO A 88 8.92 -16.61 9.54
N LEU A 89 9.84 -17.55 9.35
CA LEU A 89 9.83 -18.86 10.02
C LEU A 89 10.00 -18.70 11.54
N VAL A 90 10.77 -17.68 11.95
CA VAL A 90 11.06 -17.32 13.34
C VAL A 90 10.00 -16.34 13.85
N GLU A 91 9.37 -16.62 14.99
CA GLU A 91 8.21 -15.85 15.46
C GLU A 91 8.60 -14.45 15.97
N GLU A 92 9.79 -14.28 16.54
CA GLU A 92 10.31 -12.99 16.98
C GLU A 92 10.50 -11.99 15.83
N GLU A 93 10.57 -12.51 14.59
CA GLU A 93 10.71 -11.71 13.38
C GLU A 93 9.37 -11.34 12.75
N GLN A 94 8.22 -11.72 13.32
CA GLN A 94 6.89 -11.50 12.72
C GLN A 94 6.63 -10.06 12.23
N ARG A 95 7.26 -9.05 12.84
CA ARG A 95 7.20 -7.65 12.36
C ARG A 95 7.69 -7.45 10.91
N LYS A 96 8.51 -8.37 10.40
CA LYS A 96 9.10 -8.38 9.06
C LYS A 96 8.22 -9.12 8.04
N CYS A 97 7.01 -9.53 8.41
CA CYS A 97 6.06 -10.08 7.45
C CYS A 97 5.59 -9.00 6.47
N PHE A 98 5.25 -9.44 5.27
CA PHE A 98 4.61 -8.59 4.28
C PHE A 98 3.54 -9.38 3.53
N TRP A 99 2.49 -8.68 3.13
CA TRP A 99 1.31 -9.24 2.48
C TRP A 99 1.12 -8.59 1.13
N ILE A 100 0.66 -9.38 0.16
CA ILE A 100 0.42 -8.91 -1.20
C ILE A 100 -0.99 -9.31 -1.57
N THR A 101 -1.83 -8.32 -1.87
CA THR A 101 -3.15 -8.56 -2.44
C THR A 101 -3.12 -8.47 -3.97
N LEU A 102 -3.94 -9.30 -4.61
CA LEU A 102 -4.16 -9.37 -6.04
C LEU A 102 -5.63 -9.08 -6.34
N ASP A 103 -5.86 -8.04 -7.13
CA ASP A 103 -7.19 -7.60 -7.59
C ASP A 103 -8.15 -7.23 -6.43
N ASP A 104 -7.59 -6.71 -5.33
CA ASP A 104 -8.38 -6.20 -4.20
C ASP A 104 -9.18 -4.94 -4.61
N PRO A 105 -10.51 -4.96 -4.55
CA PRO A 105 -11.35 -3.83 -4.97
C PRO A 105 -11.28 -2.60 -4.05
N TYR A 106 -10.66 -2.70 -2.87
CA TYR A 106 -10.45 -1.57 -1.99
C TYR A 106 -9.20 -0.75 -2.33
N HIS A 107 -8.30 -1.30 -3.16
CA HIS A 107 -7.04 -0.67 -3.52
C HIS A 107 -7.00 -0.26 -5.00
N ARG A 108 -6.11 0.68 -5.30
CA ARG A 108 -6.11 1.42 -6.57
C ARG A 108 -5.45 0.66 -7.73
N LYS A 109 -4.61 -0.34 -7.44
CA LYS A 109 -3.86 -1.10 -8.44
C LYS A 109 -4.08 -2.59 -8.24
N LYS A 110 -3.73 -3.35 -9.29
CA LYS A 110 -3.81 -4.81 -9.34
C LYS A 110 -3.06 -5.48 -8.19
N TRP A 111 -1.83 -5.03 -7.93
CA TRP A 111 -0.97 -5.56 -6.88
C TRP A 111 -0.78 -4.50 -5.80
N SER A 112 -0.99 -4.87 -4.54
CA SER A 112 -0.76 -3.99 -3.39
C SER A 112 0.03 -4.73 -2.32
N LEU A 113 1.16 -4.18 -1.90
CA LEU A 113 2.08 -4.74 -0.92
C LEU A 113 1.99 -3.96 0.39
N PHE A 114 1.76 -4.70 1.48
CA PHE A 114 1.64 -4.21 2.85
C PHE A 114 2.79 -4.73 3.70
N THR A 115 3.29 -3.88 4.58
CA THR A 115 4.34 -4.25 5.54
C THR A 115 3.95 -3.75 6.93
N GLY A 116 4.38 -4.46 7.97
CA GLY A 116 4.15 -4.01 9.35
C GLY A 116 4.76 -2.62 9.64
N ARG A 117 5.82 -2.23 8.92
CA ARG A 117 6.47 -0.92 9.08
C ARG A 117 5.68 0.24 8.48
N TYR A 118 4.91 0.00 7.42
CA TYR A 118 4.07 1.02 6.81
C TYR A 118 2.68 1.07 7.45
N GLY A 119 2.19 -0.05 7.98
CA GLY A 119 0.86 -0.20 8.57
C GLY A 119 -0.16 -0.76 7.58
N ASP A 120 -1.34 -1.12 8.09
CA ASP A 120 -2.35 -1.91 7.35
C ASP A 120 -3.43 -1.05 6.67
N ASP A 121 -3.45 0.27 6.90
CA ASP A 121 -4.46 1.18 6.37
C ASP A 121 -4.31 1.44 4.87
N ALA A 122 -3.09 1.39 4.36
CA ALA A 122 -2.73 1.64 2.97
C ALA A 122 -1.47 0.83 2.59
N PRO A 123 -1.33 0.40 1.33
CA PRO A 123 -0.15 -0.34 0.91
C PRO A 123 1.10 0.54 0.95
N GLU A 124 2.23 -0.06 1.33
CA GLU A 124 3.56 0.55 1.20
C GLU A 124 3.91 0.78 -0.27
N PHE A 125 3.46 -0.13 -1.13
CA PHE A 125 3.72 -0.10 -2.55
C PHE A 125 2.57 -0.74 -3.32
N ASP A 126 2.22 -0.19 -4.49
CA ASP A 126 1.27 -0.82 -5.38
C ASP A 126 1.62 -0.57 -6.85
N CYS A 127 1.23 -1.51 -7.72
CA CYS A 127 1.56 -1.45 -9.13
C CYS A 127 0.60 -2.29 -9.99
N GLY A 128 0.60 -2.01 -11.30
CA GLY A 128 -0.17 -2.78 -12.28
C GLY A 128 0.55 -4.02 -12.79
N ASP A 129 1.88 -4.05 -12.70
CA ASP A 129 2.74 -5.06 -13.30
C ASP A 129 3.50 -5.89 -12.26
N ILE A 130 3.63 -7.19 -12.52
CA ILE A 130 4.27 -8.13 -11.61
C ILE A 130 5.79 -7.98 -11.58
N GLN A 131 6.45 -7.61 -12.68
CA GLN A 131 7.91 -7.44 -12.68
C GLN A 131 8.30 -6.26 -11.79
N THR A 132 7.54 -5.17 -11.82
CA THR A 132 7.72 -4.03 -10.91
C THR A 132 7.52 -4.45 -9.45
N LEU A 133 6.49 -5.26 -9.15
CA LEU A 133 6.28 -5.81 -7.81
C LEU A 133 7.49 -6.63 -7.35
N LEU A 134 7.99 -7.53 -8.19
CA LEU A 134 9.13 -8.40 -7.87
C LEU A 134 10.43 -7.61 -7.66
N GLN A 135 10.67 -6.58 -8.45
CA GLN A 135 11.80 -5.66 -8.23
C GLN A 135 11.70 -5.00 -6.86
N TYR A 136 10.49 -4.56 -6.47
CA TYR A 136 10.25 -3.97 -5.16
C TYR A 136 10.46 -4.97 -4.03
N ILE A 137 9.92 -6.19 -4.14
CA ILE A 137 10.07 -7.25 -3.13
C ILE A 137 11.55 -7.55 -2.90
N ASN A 138 12.33 -7.74 -3.96
CA ASN A 138 13.75 -8.04 -3.83
C ASN A 138 14.54 -6.86 -3.23
N ARG A 139 14.12 -5.61 -3.48
CA ARG A 139 14.69 -4.41 -2.84
C ARG A 139 14.39 -4.38 -1.34
N ILE A 140 13.14 -4.60 -0.93
CA ILE A 140 12.78 -4.58 0.50
C ILE A 140 13.34 -5.78 1.26
N ALA A 141 13.63 -6.90 0.59
CA ALA A 141 14.25 -8.07 1.22
C ALA A 141 15.57 -7.71 1.90
N SER A 142 16.43 -6.92 1.26
CA SER A 142 17.68 -6.43 1.86
C SER A 142 17.42 -5.48 3.03
N GLU A 143 16.38 -4.65 2.96
CA GLU A 143 16.01 -3.75 4.06
C GLU A 143 15.49 -4.51 5.29
N LEU A 144 14.71 -5.58 5.07
CA LEU A 144 14.18 -6.45 6.13
C LEU A 144 15.28 -7.29 6.79
N GLU A 145 16.24 -7.77 6.00
CA GLU A 145 17.42 -8.49 6.50
C GLU A 145 18.24 -7.61 7.44
N GLN A 146 18.45 -6.35 7.06
CA GLN A 146 19.25 -5.37 7.81
C GLN A 146 18.47 -4.60 8.90
N ASP A 147 17.17 -4.87 9.06
CA ASP A 147 16.27 -4.17 9.98
C ASP A 147 16.32 -2.63 9.82
N LEU A 148 16.40 -2.18 8.55
CA LEU A 148 16.57 -0.76 8.25
C LEU A 148 15.28 0.02 8.53
N MET A 149 15.42 1.06 9.35
CA MET A 149 14.40 2.08 9.53
C MET A 149 14.39 3.03 8.33
N VAL A 150 13.39 2.87 7.49
CA VAL A 150 13.22 3.62 6.24
C VAL A 150 12.55 4.99 6.47
N PRO A 151 13.04 6.07 5.84
CA PRO A 151 12.54 7.44 6.07
C PRO A 151 11.04 7.61 5.81
N PHE A 152 10.50 6.88 4.83
CA PHE A 152 9.11 7.02 4.40
C PHE A 152 8.07 6.73 5.50
N VAL A 153 8.43 6.04 6.58
CA VAL A 153 7.53 5.83 7.73
C VAL A 153 7.24 7.17 8.43
N GLN A 154 8.27 8.00 8.60
CA GLN A 154 8.09 9.34 9.18
C GLN A 154 7.38 10.27 8.19
N GLU A 155 7.70 10.16 6.90
CA GLU A 155 7.04 10.94 5.86
C GLU A 155 5.55 10.62 5.75
N LYS A 156 5.14 9.34 5.80
CA LYS A 156 3.73 8.94 5.84
C LYS A 156 2.99 9.62 6.99
N ARG A 157 3.58 9.63 8.19
CA ARG A 157 3.00 10.30 9.37
C ARG A 157 2.87 11.81 9.16
N ALA A 158 3.89 12.43 8.55
CA ALA A 158 3.88 13.85 8.21
C ALA A 158 2.76 14.18 7.20
N ALA A 159 2.64 13.36 6.14
CA ALA A 159 1.59 13.48 5.12
C ALA A 159 0.18 13.30 5.71
N ALA A 160 -0.04 12.28 6.55
CA ALA A 160 -1.32 12.07 7.23
C ALA A 160 -1.72 13.26 8.11
N ARG A 161 -0.74 13.83 8.85
CA ARG A 161 -0.98 15.01 9.69
C ARG A 161 -1.27 16.26 8.86
N TYR A 162 -0.60 16.43 7.72
CA TYR A 162 -0.87 17.52 6.78
C TYR A 162 -2.30 17.43 6.23
N ALA A 163 -2.73 16.24 5.78
CA ALA A 163 -4.09 16.00 5.32
C ALA A 163 -5.13 16.35 6.42
N HIS A 164 -4.90 15.91 7.66
CA HIS A 164 -5.84 16.17 8.75
C HIS A 164 -5.87 17.65 9.17
N ARG A 165 -4.72 18.25 9.47
CA ARG A 165 -4.66 19.61 10.05
C ARG A 165 -4.83 20.71 9.03
N PHE A 166 -4.22 20.55 7.86
CA PHE A 166 -4.13 21.62 6.87
C PHE A 166 -5.22 21.52 5.81
N ARG A 167 -5.62 20.28 5.45
CA ARG A 167 -6.69 20.03 4.49
C ARG A 167 -8.04 19.71 5.15
N GLY A 168 -8.05 19.54 6.48
CA GLY A 168 -9.27 19.35 7.27
C GLY A 168 -9.90 17.96 7.13
N GLU A 169 -9.13 16.95 6.69
CA GLU A 169 -9.68 15.62 6.45
C GLU A 169 -10.27 14.97 7.71
N PRO A 170 -11.50 14.43 7.64
CA PRO A 170 -12.13 13.79 8.78
C PRO A 170 -11.60 12.37 9.03
N GLY A 171 -11.20 12.11 10.28
CA GLY A 171 -10.75 10.80 10.75
C GLY A 171 -9.45 10.33 10.09
N GLU A 172 -9.24 9.02 10.06
CA GLU A 172 -8.03 8.42 9.47
C GLU A 172 -8.08 8.46 7.94
N VAL A 173 -6.94 8.79 7.34
CA VAL A 173 -6.75 8.98 5.90
C VAL A 173 -5.73 7.96 5.40
N ARG A 174 -6.09 7.20 4.36
CA ARG A 174 -5.19 6.23 3.72
C ARG A 174 -4.16 6.97 2.89
N ILE A 175 -2.91 6.93 3.33
CA ILE A 175 -1.79 7.58 2.63
C ILE A 175 -1.08 6.56 1.75
N TYR A 176 -1.29 6.67 0.44
CA TYR A 176 -0.61 5.89 -0.58
C TYR A 176 0.75 6.51 -0.88
N ARG A 177 1.76 5.66 -1.05
CA ARG A 177 3.08 6.09 -1.53
C ARG A 177 3.13 6.01 -3.05
N ASN A 178 3.53 7.09 -3.70
CA ASN A 178 3.60 7.19 -5.17
C ASN A 178 5.02 7.08 -5.70
N GLY A 179 6.00 7.25 -4.82
CA GLY A 179 7.42 7.21 -5.15
C GLY A 179 8.23 7.61 -3.93
N GLU A 180 9.44 8.07 -4.19
CA GLU A 180 10.24 8.75 -3.17
C GLU A 180 9.62 10.10 -2.88
N HIS A 181 9.44 10.41 -1.59
CA HIS A 181 8.99 11.73 -1.11
C HIS A 181 7.60 12.18 -1.61
N GLN A 182 6.88 11.33 -2.35
CA GLN A 182 5.58 11.64 -2.95
C GLN A 182 4.51 10.66 -2.46
N TYR A 183 3.42 11.23 -1.97
CA TYR A 183 2.29 10.53 -1.39
C TYR A 183 0.99 11.02 -2.00
N SER A 184 -0.06 10.21 -1.95
CA SER A 184 -1.41 10.68 -2.24
C SER A 184 -2.43 10.11 -1.26
N TYR A 185 -3.58 10.78 -1.21
CA TYR A 185 -4.74 10.29 -0.52
C TYR A 185 -6.00 10.73 -1.24
N ARG A 186 -7.08 9.97 -1.06
CA ARG A 186 -8.40 10.38 -1.53
C ARG A 186 -9.13 11.13 -0.43
N SER A 187 -9.42 12.40 -0.68
CA SER A 187 -10.15 13.27 0.24
C SER A 187 -11.57 12.77 0.45
N LYS A 188 -12.04 12.82 1.70
CA LYS A 188 -13.43 12.54 2.05
C LYS A 188 -14.32 13.77 1.89
N LEU A 189 -13.72 14.96 1.76
CA LEU A 189 -14.42 16.23 1.65
C LEU A 189 -14.93 16.49 0.23
N ASP A 190 -14.09 16.21 -0.77
CA ASP A 190 -14.39 16.45 -2.19
C ASP A 190 -14.32 15.18 -3.06
N GLY A 191 -13.86 14.06 -2.51
CA GLY A 191 -13.74 12.78 -3.22
C GLY A 191 -12.58 12.70 -4.20
N GLN A 192 -11.74 13.73 -4.31
CA GLN A 192 -10.61 13.81 -5.24
C GLN A 192 -9.33 13.21 -4.64
N GLU A 193 -8.40 12.85 -5.51
CA GLU A 193 -7.05 12.43 -5.08
C GLU A 193 -6.15 13.65 -4.97
N HIS A 194 -5.58 13.86 -3.78
CA HIS A 194 -4.61 14.92 -3.52
C HIS A 194 -3.21 14.34 -3.40
N THR A 195 -2.24 15.06 -3.95
CA THR A 195 -0.81 14.69 -3.86
C THR A 195 -0.10 15.53 -2.81
N ILE A 196 0.69 14.87 -1.98
CA ILE A 196 1.53 15.47 -0.95
C ILE A 196 2.99 15.17 -1.27
N ILE A 197 3.85 16.16 -1.13
CA ILE A 197 5.31 16.01 -1.19
C ILE A 197 5.86 16.21 0.22
N VAL A 198 6.80 15.36 0.61
CA VAL A 198 7.49 15.40 1.91
C VAL A 198 8.99 15.37 1.69
N THR A 199 9.71 16.40 2.09
CA THR A 199 11.17 16.49 1.92
C THR A 199 11.87 16.94 3.21
N ALA A 200 13.13 16.54 3.39
CA ALA A 200 14.00 17.06 4.44
C ALA A 200 14.73 18.36 4.02
N ASP A 201 14.86 18.63 2.70
CA ASP A 201 15.50 19.84 2.17
C ASP A 201 14.56 20.54 1.17
N LEU A 202 14.37 21.85 1.37
CA LEU A 202 13.58 22.70 0.48
C LEU A 202 14.22 22.86 -0.91
N LYS A 203 15.50 22.54 -1.09
CA LYS A 203 16.14 22.51 -2.41
C LYS A 203 15.59 21.41 -3.32
N ASP A 204 15.03 20.36 -2.73
CA ASP A 204 14.44 19.23 -3.46
C ASP A 204 12.97 19.51 -3.85
N THR A 205 12.51 20.75 -3.70
CA THR A 205 11.13 21.13 -4.06
C THR A 205 10.97 21.32 -5.57
N PRO A 206 9.82 20.94 -6.16
CA PRO A 206 9.56 21.17 -7.58
C PRO A 206 9.53 22.67 -7.91
N PRO A 207 9.82 23.08 -9.17
CA PRO A 207 9.81 24.49 -9.58
C PRO A 207 8.47 25.22 -9.37
N SER A 208 7.36 24.48 -9.29
CA SER A 208 5.99 24.97 -9.05
C SER A 208 5.68 25.31 -7.58
N PHE A 209 6.69 25.35 -6.73
CA PHE A 209 6.60 25.50 -5.27
C PHE A 209 6.13 26.88 -4.80
N ILE A 210 5.18 26.91 -3.85
CA ILE A 210 4.70 28.12 -3.16
C ILE A 210 5.03 27.99 -1.66
N LEU A 211 6.02 28.77 -1.19
CA LEU A 211 6.55 28.73 0.19
C LEU A 211 5.48 28.90 1.29
N GLY A 212 4.38 29.61 1.00
CA GLY A 212 3.29 29.86 1.95
C GLY A 212 2.37 28.68 2.23
N GLN A 213 2.55 27.53 1.56
CA GLN A 213 1.75 26.31 1.74
C GLN A 213 2.55 25.17 2.40
N VAL A 214 3.73 25.50 2.95
CA VAL A 214 4.63 24.52 3.55
C VAL A 214 4.39 24.42 5.05
N GLU A 215 4.08 23.21 5.48
CA GLU A 215 4.01 22.85 6.89
C GLU A 215 5.29 22.15 7.35
N ARG A 216 5.73 22.45 8.57
CA ARG A 216 6.89 21.80 9.17
C ARG A 216 6.44 20.71 10.15
N TYR A 217 6.98 19.51 9.98
CA TYR A 217 6.77 18.38 10.88
C TYR A 217 8.12 17.80 11.33
N GLY A 218 8.58 18.23 12.51
CA GLY A 218 9.95 17.95 12.95
C GLY A 218 10.96 18.59 11.97
N GLU A 219 11.81 17.76 11.38
CA GLU A 219 12.79 18.16 10.36
C GLU A 219 12.27 18.01 8.92
N LEU A 220 11.00 17.63 8.73
CA LEU A 220 10.39 17.45 7.42
C LEU A 220 9.54 18.67 7.03
N TYR A 221 9.57 19.00 5.75
CA TYR A 221 8.69 19.95 5.08
C TYR A 221 7.63 19.18 4.29
N VAL A 222 6.36 19.57 4.46
CA VAL A 222 5.21 18.91 3.85
C VAL A 222 4.37 19.94 3.11
N PHE A 223 3.98 19.63 1.88
CA PHE A 223 3.13 20.52 1.08
C PHE A 223 2.33 19.74 0.03
N GLY A 224 1.20 20.32 -0.41
CA GLY A 224 0.42 19.78 -1.51
C GLY A 224 1.07 20.09 -2.87
N ALA A 225 1.04 19.14 -3.80
CA ALA A 225 1.51 19.37 -5.18
C ALA A 225 0.47 20.09 -6.06
N GLU A 226 -0.74 20.33 -5.53
CA GLU A 226 -1.77 21.05 -6.24
C GLU A 226 -1.46 22.54 -6.30
N LEU A 227 -1.12 22.97 -7.51
CA LEU A 227 -1.08 24.37 -7.93
C LEU A 227 -2.44 25.03 -7.69
N SER A 228 -2.65 25.59 -6.50
CA SER A 228 -3.73 26.52 -6.28
C SER A 228 -3.15 27.93 -6.37
N ILE A 229 -3.24 28.56 -7.54
CA ILE A 229 -3.29 30.03 -7.58
C ILE A 229 -4.60 30.39 -6.88
N PRO A 230 -4.59 31.10 -5.75
CA PRO A 230 -5.83 31.58 -5.18
C PRO A 230 -6.31 32.73 -6.08
N GLU A 231 -7.30 32.47 -6.94
CA GLU A 231 -8.17 33.55 -7.39
C GLU A 231 -8.95 34.03 -6.17
N LYS A 232 -8.40 35.05 -5.49
CA LYS A 232 -9.21 35.93 -4.64
C LYS A 232 -10.23 36.59 -5.57
N THR A 233 -11.44 36.05 -5.65
CA THR A 233 -12.56 36.78 -6.22
C THR A 233 -12.76 38.04 -5.38
N PRO A 234 -12.63 39.26 -5.94
CA PRO A 234 -12.89 40.45 -5.17
C PRO A 234 -14.39 40.52 -4.89
N VAL A 235 -14.74 40.46 -3.60
CA VAL A 235 -16.08 40.80 -3.11
C VAL A 235 -16.40 42.22 -3.59
N ARG A 236 -17.26 42.35 -4.60
CA ARG A 236 -17.84 43.64 -4.96
C ARG A 236 -18.76 44.08 -3.82
N PRO A 237 -18.60 45.29 -3.26
CA PRO A 237 -19.54 45.80 -2.27
C PRO A 237 -20.92 45.96 -2.92
N LYS A 238 -21.95 45.37 -2.28
CA LYS A 238 -23.34 45.55 -2.68
C LYS A 238 -23.73 47.02 -2.44
N THR A 239 -23.91 47.77 -3.51
CA THR A 239 -24.51 49.10 -3.46
C THR A 239 -25.97 48.96 -3.05
N VAL A 240 -26.31 49.43 -1.85
CA VAL A 240 -27.68 49.52 -1.35
C VAL A 240 -28.36 50.67 -2.10
N GLN A 241 -29.27 50.36 -3.03
CA GLN A 241 -30.22 51.36 -3.53
C GLN A 241 -31.37 51.50 -2.53
N ARG A 242 -31.35 52.60 -1.77
CA ARG A 242 -32.52 53.10 -1.04
C ARG A 242 -33.50 53.66 -2.07
N GLY A 243 -34.51 52.86 -2.44
CA GLY A 243 -35.70 53.35 -3.13
C GLY A 243 -36.61 54.08 -2.14
N GLY A 244 -36.44 55.39 -2.02
CA GLY A 244 -37.44 56.27 -1.42
C GLY A 244 -38.35 56.80 -2.53
N ARG A 245 -39.67 56.62 -2.37
CA ARG A 245 -40.67 57.55 -2.91
C ARG A 245 -41.95 57.45 -2.10
N GLU A 246 -42.15 58.48 -1.28
CA GLU A 246 -43.46 58.90 -0.79
C GLU A 246 -44.25 59.59 -1.91
N ARG A 247 -45.58 59.55 -1.69
CA ARG A 247 -46.69 60.31 -2.29
C ARG A 247 -47.30 59.72 -3.55
#